data_AF-A0A147INP5-F1
#
_entry.id   AF-A0A147INP5-F1
#
_cell.length_a   1.000
_cell.length_b   1.000
_cell.length_c   1.000
_cell.angle_alpha   90.00
_cell.angle_beta   90.00
_cell.angle_gamma   90.00
#
_symmetry.space_group_name_H-M   'P 1'
#
loop_
_entity.id
_entity.type
_entity.pdbx_description
1 polymer ?
#
loop_
_entity_poly.entity_id
_entity_poly.type
_entity_poly.pdbx_seq_one_letter_code
_entity_poly.pdbx_strand_id
1 'polypeptide(L)'
;MTVPDALVAAVPILQAPMAGVSTPAMAAAVNAAGGLGGIALGASTPGLAGEMLAELRTRTDRAFNVNLFVHAPPRIDRAREAAWCEALRPSFAAYGAEPPEALRPVYPSFREDDAMLALLVEARPAWVSFHFGLPVPAQVTVLKQAGCRLLASVTSLAEAQAAERAGMDALVAQGYEAGGHRGVFDADAPDDRLGTLALTRLLVTQTTLPVIAAGGIMDGAGVSAALALGAVAAQLGTAFIACPESAADAAYRATLMGEGAGHTVMTRAISGRPARCLPNRFTTLAEALTAPVPDYPIAYDAGKALNAAARGRDEYGYGAQWAGQGAPLARAMPAAALVATIAGEIRR
;
A
#
# COMPACT_ATOMS: atom_id res chain seq x y z
N MET A 1 12.50 -17.38 18.80
CA MET A 1 11.50 -16.31 18.66
C MET A 1 10.13 -16.97 18.65
N THR A 2 9.31 -16.74 19.68
CA THR A 2 7.91 -17.19 19.66
C THR A 2 7.15 -16.29 18.70
N VAL A 3 6.88 -16.78 17.49
CA VAL A 3 5.98 -16.08 16.57
C VAL A 3 4.62 -16.02 17.25
N PRO A 4 4.04 -14.83 17.48
CA PRO A 4 2.73 -14.77 18.11
C PRO A 4 1.72 -15.57 17.28
N ASP A 5 0.98 -16.50 17.89
CA ASP A 5 0.05 -17.41 17.19
C ASP A 5 -0.90 -16.68 16.22
N ALA A 6 -1.29 -15.44 16.55
CA ALA A 6 -2.17 -14.63 15.70
C ALA A 6 -1.49 -13.90 14.50
N LEU A 7 -0.17 -14.00 14.32
CA LEU A 7 0.51 -13.47 13.11
C LEU A 7 0.51 -14.50 11.97
N VAL A 8 0.53 -15.79 12.31
CA VAL A 8 0.48 -16.87 11.32
C VAL A 8 -0.98 -17.28 11.18
N ALA A 9 -1.67 -16.64 10.24
CA ALA A 9 -2.93 -17.18 9.76
C ALA A 9 -2.70 -18.63 9.27
N ALA A 10 -3.77 -19.43 9.14
CA ALA A 10 -3.65 -20.84 8.74
C ALA A 10 -2.83 -21.02 7.43
N VAL A 11 -2.91 -20.02 6.56
CA VAL A 11 -2.04 -19.85 5.40
C VAL A 11 -1.14 -18.62 5.66
N PRO A 12 0.20 -18.71 5.51
CA PRO A 12 1.14 -17.64 5.85
C PRO A 12 1.16 -16.50 4.79
N ILE A 13 -0.03 -16.00 4.46
CA ILE A 13 -0.31 -15.00 3.45
C ILE A 13 -1.07 -13.85 4.09
N LEU A 14 -0.54 -12.64 3.89
CA LEU A 14 -1.23 -11.39 4.14
C LEU A 14 -1.65 -10.81 2.78
N GLN A 15 -2.93 -10.51 2.61
CA GLN A 15 -3.36 -9.67 1.50
C GLN A 15 -3.02 -8.22 1.84
N ALA A 16 -2.21 -7.57 1.00
CA ALA A 16 -1.71 -6.22 1.27
C ALA A 16 -2.87 -5.21 1.26
N PRO A 17 -2.99 -4.35 2.27
CA PRO A 17 -3.96 -3.26 2.26
C PRO A 17 -3.58 -2.26 1.15
N MET A 18 -4.49 -2.02 0.20
CA MET A 18 -4.23 -1.21 -0.98
C MET A 18 -5.29 -0.11 -1.09
N ALA A 19 -4.94 1.14 -0.77
CA ALA A 19 -5.87 2.26 -0.83
C ALA A 19 -6.49 2.40 -2.23
N GLY A 20 -7.83 2.41 -2.29
CA GLY A 20 -8.58 2.46 -3.54
C GLY A 20 -8.70 1.12 -4.29
N VAL A 21 -8.16 0.02 -3.76
CA VAL A 21 -8.15 -1.29 -4.43
C VAL A 21 -8.63 -2.42 -3.51
N SER A 22 -8.16 -2.48 -2.26
CA SER A 22 -8.64 -3.45 -1.28
C SER A 22 -9.97 -2.99 -0.67
N THR A 23 -10.86 -3.95 -0.44
CA THR A 23 -12.24 -3.72 0.00
C THR A 23 -12.56 -4.59 1.21
N PRO A 24 -13.59 -4.26 2.00
CA PRO A 24 -14.09 -5.15 3.05
C PRO A 24 -14.45 -6.55 2.53
N ALA A 25 -15.03 -6.65 1.33
CA ALA A 25 -15.35 -7.93 0.69
C ALA A 25 -14.09 -8.77 0.38
N MET A 26 -13.04 -8.15 -0.15
CA MET A 26 -11.77 -8.83 -0.43
C MET A 26 -11.11 -9.32 0.87
N ALA A 27 -11.02 -8.46 1.88
CA ALA A 27 -10.40 -8.82 3.15
C ALA A 27 -11.15 -9.98 3.82
N ALA A 28 -12.48 -9.96 3.81
CA ALA A 28 -13.30 -11.05 4.33
C ALA A 28 -13.10 -12.37 3.57
N ALA A 29 -13.01 -12.32 2.23
CA ALA A 29 -12.77 -13.50 1.41
C ALA A 29 -11.39 -14.14 1.71
N VAL A 30 -10.36 -13.32 1.91
CA VAL A 30 -9.02 -13.78 2.30
C VAL A 30 -9.04 -14.41 3.69
N ASN A 31 -9.71 -13.77 4.66
CA ASN A 31 -9.86 -14.28 6.02
C ASN A 31 -10.56 -15.65 6.05
N ALA A 32 -11.65 -15.79 5.28
CA ALA A 32 -12.40 -17.04 5.19
C ALA A 32 -11.55 -18.19 4.63
N ALA A 33 -10.65 -17.89 3.68
CA ALA A 33 -9.70 -18.84 3.10
C ALA A 33 -8.47 -19.13 3.98
N GLY A 34 -8.37 -18.50 5.16
CA GLY A 34 -7.32 -18.79 6.14
C GLY A 34 -6.06 -17.93 5.99
N GLY A 35 -6.05 -16.93 5.11
CA GLY A 35 -5.04 -15.86 5.13
C GLY A 35 -5.43 -14.73 6.09
N LEU A 36 -4.62 -13.67 6.13
CA LEU A 36 -4.94 -12.42 6.84
C LEU A 36 -5.25 -11.30 5.82
N GLY A 37 -6.52 -10.98 5.70
CA GLY A 37 -7.05 -9.90 4.87
C GLY A 37 -6.87 -8.52 5.50
N GLY A 38 -6.72 -7.50 4.65
CA GLY A 38 -6.45 -6.13 5.09
C GLY A 38 -7.13 -5.04 4.27
N ILE A 39 -7.69 -4.05 4.97
CA ILE A 39 -8.24 -2.83 4.36
C ILE A 39 -7.33 -1.62 4.61
N ALA A 40 -7.28 -0.69 3.65
CA ALA A 40 -6.52 0.54 3.77
C ALA A 40 -7.42 1.70 4.17
N LEU A 41 -7.14 2.29 5.33
CA LEU A 41 -7.87 3.43 5.90
C LEU A 41 -7.08 4.74 5.79
N GLY A 42 -5.78 4.70 5.47
CA GLY A 42 -4.92 5.90 5.37
C GLY A 42 -5.30 6.90 4.29
N ALA A 43 -6.22 6.55 3.38
CA ALA A 43 -6.78 7.44 2.37
C ALA A 43 -8.25 7.84 2.64
N SER A 44 -8.79 7.43 3.79
CA SER A 44 -10.20 7.58 4.17
C SER A 44 -10.37 8.62 5.26
N THR A 45 -11.51 9.30 5.27
CA THR A 45 -11.94 10.06 6.45
C THR A 45 -12.35 9.09 7.57
N PRO A 46 -12.38 9.52 8.85
CA PRO A 46 -12.87 8.67 9.94
C PRO A 46 -14.29 8.12 9.71
N GLY A 47 -15.18 8.90 9.10
CA GLY A 47 -16.53 8.45 8.76
C GLY A 47 -16.53 7.27 7.76
N LEU A 48 -15.83 7.44 6.63
CA LEU A 48 -15.71 6.37 5.63
C LEU A 48 -14.97 5.15 6.20
N ALA A 49 -13.95 5.37 7.03
CA ALA A 49 -13.26 4.28 7.70
C ALA A 49 -14.19 3.50 8.64
N GLY A 50 -15.07 4.19 9.37
CA GLY A 50 -16.10 3.57 10.20
C GLY A 50 -17.06 2.70 9.40
N GLU A 51 -17.52 3.18 8.23
CA GLU A 51 -18.36 2.41 7.31
C GLU A 51 -17.65 1.15 6.81
N MET A 52 -16.39 1.27 6.37
CA MET A 52 -15.59 0.14 5.90
C MET A 52 -15.36 -0.91 7.00
N LEU A 53 -15.11 -0.48 8.25
CA LEU A 53 -14.94 -1.35 9.40
C LEU A 53 -16.23 -2.06 9.79
N ALA A 54 -17.35 -1.34 9.79
CA ALA A 54 -18.67 -1.90 10.05
C ALA A 54 -19.01 -2.96 8.99
N GLU A 55 -18.83 -2.64 7.70
CA GLU A 55 -19.03 -3.59 6.62
C GLU A 55 -18.15 -4.83 6.79
N LEU A 56 -16.85 -4.66 7.05
CA LEU A 56 -15.93 -5.79 7.21
C LEU A 56 -16.37 -6.71 8.35
N ARG A 57 -16.77 -6.15 9.49
CA ARG A 57 -17.26 -6.94 10.63
C ARG A 57 -18.54 -7.71 10.35
N THR A 58 -19.42 -7.22 9.45
CA THR A 58 -20.59 -8.03 9.03
C THR A 58 -20.23 -9.24 8.18
N ARG A 59 -19.02 -9.27 7.61
CA ARG A 59 -18.57 -10.31 6.67
C ARG A 59 -17.61 -11.33 7.29
N THR A 60 -16.99 -11.02 8.43
CA THR A 60 -15.99 -11.89 9.07
C THR A 60 -15.84 -11.62 10.56
N ASP A 61 -15.84 -12.70 11.36
CA ASP A 61 -15.45 -12.68 12.78
C ASP A 61 -13.96 -12.99 12.98
N ARG A 62 -13.23 -13.31 11.90
CA ARG A 62 -11.79 -13.60 11.95
C ARG A 62 -10.96 -12.31 12.06
N ALA A 63 -9.74 -12.46 12.59
CA ALA A 63 -8.75 -11.40 12.64
C ALA A 63 -8.51 -10.77 11.26
N PHE A 64 -8.38 -9.44 11.23
CA PHE A 64 -8.07 -8.67 10.03
C PHE A 64 -7.06 -7.57 10.35
N ASN A 65 -6.42 -7.06 9.30
CA ASN A 65 -5.51 -5.93 9.35
C ASN A 65 -6.19 -4.65 8.86
N VAL A 66 -5.88 -3.52 9.50
CA VAL A 66 -6.22 -2.18 8.99
C VAL A 66 -4.93 -1.39 8.76
N ASN A 67 -4.87 -0.59 7.71
CA ASN A 67 -3.66 0.15 7.37
C ASN A 67 -3.83 1.66 7.40
N LEU A 68 -2.83 2.34 7.92
CA LEU A 68 -2.76 3.79 8.05
C LEU A 68 -1.46 4.35 7.47
N PHE A 69 -1.53 5.58 6.99
CA PHE A 69 -0.40 6.33 6.47
C PHE A 69 0.17 7.23 7.56
N VAL A 70 1.48 7.20 7.74
CA VAL A 70 2.18 7.87 8.84
C VAL A 70 3.36 8.70 8.32
N HIS A 71 3.08 9.53 7.33
CA HIS A 71 4.07 10.41 6.71
C HIS A 71 4.28 11.69 7.54
N ALA A 72 5.40 12.37 7.30
CA ALA A 72 5.57 13.75 7.77
C ALA A 72 4.54 14.69 7.11
N PRO A 73 4.16 15.79 7.79
CA PRO A 73 3.39 16.86 7.15
C PRO A 73 4.12 17.37 5.90
N PRO A 74 3.42 17.60 4.78
CA PRO A 74 4.04 18.12 3.57
C PRO A 74 4.54 19.55 3.78
N ARG A 75 5.64 19.92 3.11
CA ARG A 75 6.00 21.34 2.99
C ARG A 75 5.08 22.01 1.97
N ILE A 76 4.38 23.05 2.40
CA ILE A 76 3.60 23.90 1.51
C ILE A 76 4.55 24.81 0.72
N ASP A 77 4.51 24.72 -0.60
CA ASP A 77 5.33 25.50 -1.52
C ASP A 77 4.46 25.93 -2.70
N ARG A 78 3.81 27.09 -2.55
CA ARG A 78 2.81 27.58 -3.52
C ARG A 78 3.40 27.84 -4.91
N ALA A 79 4.68 28.22 -4.99
CA ALA A 79 5.35 28.42 -6.27
C ALA A 79 5.55 27.09 -7.00
N ARG A 80 6.00 26.06 -6.29
CA ARG A 80 6.12 24.69 -6.83
C ARG A 80 4.78 24.10 -7.24
N GLU A 81 3.76 24.26 -6.41
CA GLU A 81 2.39 23.80 -6.69
C GLU A 81 1.83 24.46 -7.96
N ALA A 82 1.98 25.79 -8.09
CA ALA A 82 1.53 26.52 -9.27
C ALA A 82 2.31 26.10 -10.54
N ALA A 83 3.62 25.94 -10.45
CA ALA A 83 4.45 25.46 -11.57
C ALA A 83 4.05 24.04 -12.01
N TRP A 84 3.71 23.17 -11.06
CA TRP A 84 3.21 21.82 -11.35
C TRP A 84 1.84 21.85 -12.04
N CYS A 85 0.89 22.64 -11.54
CA CYS A 85 -0.40 22.84 -12.20
C CYS A 85 -0.25 23.38 -13.62
N GLU A 86 0.65 24.35 -13.83
CA GLU A 86 0.92 24.91 -15.15
C GLU A 86 1.51 23.87 -16.11
N ALA A 87 2.46 23.07 -15.63
CA ALA A 87 3.05 21.97 -16.40
C ALA A 87 2.01 20.92 -16.82
N LEU A 88 1.00 20.68 -15.99
CA LEU A 88 -0.11 19.76 -16.30
C LEU A 88 -1.22 20.39 -17.15
N ARG A 89 -1.29 21.72 -17.25
CA ARG A 89 -2.38 22.43 -17.95
C ARG A 89 -2.65 21.93 -19.37
N PRO A 90 -1.63 21.64 -20.22
CA PRO A 90 -1.90 21.09 -21.56
C PRO A 90 -2.64 19.76 -21.53
N SER A 91 -2.37 18.91 -20.53
CA SER A 91 -3.08 17.63 -20.37
C SER A 91 -4.51 17.84 -19.88
N PHE A 92 -4.76 18.78 -18.97
CA PHE A 92 -6.13 19.15 -18.58
C PHE A 92 -6.92 19.71 -19.76
N ALA A 93 -6.34 20.62 -20.54
CA ALA A 93 -6.97 21.23 -21.70
C ALA A 93 -7.36 20.19 -22.77
N ALA A 94 -6.55 19.13 -22.95
CA ALA A 94 -6.86 18.03 -23.86
C ALA A 94 -8.17 17.29 -23.50
N TYR A 95 -8.62 17.38 -22.25
CA TYR A 95 -9.89 16.79 -21.78
C TYR A 95 -10.99 17.84 -21.52
N GLY A 96 -10.75 19.10 -21.87
CA GLY A 96 -11.67 20.21 -21.66
C GLY A 96 -11.83 20.60 -20.20
N ALA A 97 -10.75 20.50 -19.42
CA ALA A 97 -10.69 20.87 -18.01
C ALA A 97 -9.55 21.86 -17.75
N GLU A 98 -9.55 22.45 -16.55
CA GLU A 98 -8.46 23.28 -16.04
C GLU A 98 -7.85 22.61 -14.80
N PRO A 99 -6.54 22.79 -14.53
CA PRO A 99 -5.94 22.34 -13.29
C PRO A 99 -6.55 23.09 -12.08
N PRO A 100 -6.51 22.50 -10.86
CA PRO A 100 -6.97 23.18 -9.66
C PRO A 100 -6.19 24.48 -9.41
N GLU A 101 -6.89 25.54 -8.99
CA GLU A 101 -6.26 26.83 -8.64
C GLU A 101 -5.32 26.72 -7.44
N ALA A 102 -5.63 25.82 -6.50
CA ALA A 102 -4.80 25.53 -5.34
C ALA A 102 -4.87 24.04 -5.01
N LEU A 103 -3.70 23.46 -4.73
CA LEU A 103 -3.58 22.06 -4.32
C LEU A 103 -3.70 21.92 -2.80
N ARG A 104 -4.22 20.77 -2.38
CA ARG A 104 -4.48 20.45 -0.98
C ARG A 104 -3.82 19.12 -0.58
N PRO A 105 -3.41 18.97 0.68
CA PRO A 105 -2.97 17.67 1.19
C PRO A 105 -4.19 16.76 1.39
N VAL A 106 -4.54 15.98 0.35
CA VAL A 106 -5.78 15.18 0.32
C VAL A 106 -5.82 13.99 1.27
N TYR A 107 -4.68 13.63 1.87
CA TYR A 107 -4.57 12.52 2.81
C TYR A 107 -3.96 12.97 4.13
N PRO A 108 -4.71 12.90 5.25
CA PRO A 108 -4.16 13.20 6.56
C PRO A 108 -3.16 12.12 6.96
N SER A 109 -2.12 12.54 7.68
CA SER A 109 -1.22 11.59 8.35
C SER A 109 -1.86 11.14 9.65
N PHE A 110 -1.82 9.84 9.92
CA PHE A 110 -2.28 9.31 11.21
C PHE A 110 -1.52 9.92 12.40
N ARG A 111 -0.33 10.48 12.19
CA ARG A 111 0.42 11.21 13.23
C ARG A 111 -0.38 12.33 13.89
N GLU A 112 -1.38 12.88 13.19
CA GLU A 112 -2.15 14.05 13.59
C GLU A 112 -3.68 13.78 13.55
N ASP A 113 -4.10 12.50 13.53
CA ASP A 113 -5.51 12.10 13.37
C ASP A 113 -6.07 11.39 14.62
N ASP A 114 -6.43 12.19 15.62
CA ASP A 114 -7.01 11.70 16.89
C ASP A 114 -8.39 11.03 16.67
N ALA A 115 -9.15 11.46 15.67
CA ALA A 115 -10.45 10.88 15.36
C ALA A 115 -10.30 9.46 14.80
N MET A 116 -9.34 9.23 13.91
CA MET A 116 -8.99 7.90 13.45
C MET A 116 -8.46 7.02 14.59
N LEU A 117 -7.64 7.58 15.50
CA LEU A 117 -7.18 6.84 16.67
C LEU A 117 -8.34 6.36 17.53
N ALA A 118 -9.29 7.25 17.86
CA ALA A 118 -10.46 6.92 18.66
C ALA A 118 -11.30 5.81 17.99
N LEU A 119 -11.52 5.92 16.68
CA LEU A 119 -12.21 4.89 15.90
C LEU A 119 -11.52 3.53 15.99
N LEU A 120 -10.19 3.48 15.87
CA LEU A 120 -9.45 2.21 15.95
C LEU A 120 -9.45 1.61 17.36
N VAL A 121 -9.41 2.45 18.39
CA VAL A 121 -9.53 2.00 19.80
C VAL A 121 -10.89 1.35 20.04
N GLU A 122 -11.96 1.90 19.48
CA GLU A 122 -13.31 1.31 19.56
C GLU A 122 -13.40 0.03 18.70
N ALA A 123 -12.88 0.08 17.48
CA ALA A 123 -12.95 -1.02 16.52
C ALA A 123 -11.98 -2.17 16.82
N ARG A 124 -10.99 -2.00 17.70
CA ARG A 124 -10.05 -3.03 18.19
C ARG A 124 -9.65 -4.08 17.13
N PRO A 125 -9.16 -3.66 15.94
CA PRO A 125 -8.71 -4.62 14.93
C PRO A 125 -7.56 -5.47 15.49
N ALA A 126 -7.46 -6.72 15.06
CA ALA A 126 -6.38 -7.61 15.51
C ALA A 126 -5.00 -7.05 15.16
N TRP A 127 -4.88 -6.46 13.96
CA TRP A 127 -3.67 -5.85 13.45
C TRP A 127 -3.92 -4.43 12.94
N VAL A 128 -3.04 -3.50 13.32
CA VAL A 128 -2.93 -2.17 12.72
C VAL A 128 -1.55 -2.08 12.08
N SER A 129 -1.52 -1.77 10.79
CA SER A 129 -0.30 -1.62 10.01
C SER A 129 -0.05 -0.18 9.61
N PHE A 130 1.21 0.22 9.61
CA PHE A 130 1.63 1.58 9.31
C PHE A 130 2.54 1.60 8.08
N HIS A 131 2.30 2.57 7.21
CA HIS A 131 3.11 2.86 6.03
C HIS A 131 3.69 4.28 6.10
N PHE A 132 4.86 4.51 5.51
CA PHE A 132 5.56 5.81 5.44
C PHE A 132 6.21 6.32 6.73
N GLY A 133 6.17 5.54 7.82
CA GLY A 133 6.69 5.97 9.11
C GLY A 133 6.07 5.21 10.26
N LEU A 134 6.21 5.80 11.44
CA LEU A 134 5.78 5.22 12.70
C LEU A 134 4.85 6.19 13.43
N PRO A 135 3.78 5.70 14.09
CA PRO A 135 2.89 6.53 14.89
C PRO A 135 3.64 7.11 16.10
N VAL A 136 3.10 8.17 16.69
CA VAL A 136 3.73 8.76 17.88
C VAL A 136 3.62 7.80 19.09
N PRO A 137 4.54 7.84 20.07
CA PRO A 137 4.58 6.86 21.17
C PRO A 137 3.26 6.73 21.97
N ALA A 138 2.51 7.83 22.11
CA ALA A 138 1.19 7.82 22.75
C ALA A 138 0.17 6.98 21.96
N GLN A 139 0.15 7.10 20.64
CA GLN A 139 -0.74 6.31 19.77
C GLN A 139 -0.39 4.82 19.81
N VAL A 140 0.91 4.48 19.80
CA VAL A 140 1.39 3.10 20.00
C VAL A 140 0.83 2.52 21.30
N THR A 141 1.00 3.26 22.40
CA THR A 141 0.57 2.84 23.74
C THR A 141 -0.94 2.60 23.78
N VAL A 142 -1.73 3.55 23.26
CA VAL A 142 -3.20 3.49 23.25
C VAL A 142 -3.71 2.31 22.41
N LEU A 143 -3.16 2.10 21.21
CA LEU A 143 -3.55 0.96 20.36
C LEU A 143 -3.22 -0.39 21.00
N LYS A 144 -2.05 -0.50 21.65
CA LYS A 144 -1.67 -1.71 22.39
C LYS A 144 -2.56 -1.97 23.59
N GLN A 145 -2.94 -0.93 24.34
CA GLN A 145 -3.92 -1.03 25.44
C GLN A 145 -5.30 -1.47 24.94
N ALA A 146 -5.69 -1.06 23.73
CA ALA A 146 -6.87 -1.58 23.06
C ALA A 146 -6.72 -3.04 22.59
N GLY A 147 -5.56 -3.66 22.75
CA GLY A 147 -5.29 -5.05 22.36
C GLY A 147 -4.91 -5.22 20.88
N CYS A 148 -4.65 -4.13 20.16
CA CYS A 148 -4.17 -4.20 18.78
C CYS A 148 -2.70 -4.61 18.76
N ARG A 149 -2.31 -5.38 17.75
CA ARG A 149 -0.91 -5.64 17.41
C ARG A 149 -0.49 -4.75 16.24
N LEU A 150 0.78 -4.36 16.23
CA LEU A 150 1.26 -3.29 15.36
C LEU A 150 2.29 -3.80 14.33
N LEU A 151 2.09 -3.43 13.08
CA LEU A 151 3.01 -3.72 11.96
C LEU A 151 3.58 -2.42 11.41
N ALA A 152 4.86 -2.39 11.05
CA ALA A 152 5.44 -1.30 10.27
C ALA A 152 6.03 -1.82 8.97
N SER A 153 5.68 -1.18 7.86
CA SER A 153 6.41 -1.37 6.60
C SER A 153 7.76 -0.69 6.70
N VAL A 154 8.82 -1.41 6.36
CA VAL A 154 10.21 -0.95 6.38
C VAL A 154 10.91 -1.37 5.11
N THR A 155 11.86 -0.54 4.66
CA THR A 155 12.63 -0.72 3.43
C THR A 155 14.14 -0.80 3.67
N SER A 156 14.58 -0.54 4.90
CA SER A 156 15.98 -0.63 5.33
C SER A 156 16.12 -1.19 6.75
N LEU A 157 17.35 -1.58 7.12
CA LEU A 157 17.65 -2.00 8.49
C LEU A 157 17.49 -0.86 9.51
N ALA A 158 17.82 0.38 9.12
CA ALA A 158 17.67 1.53 10.00
C ALA A 158 16.20 1.79 10.37
N GLU A 159 15.30 1.68 9.39
CA GLU A 159 13.85 1.79 9.60
C GLU A 159 13.31 0.64 10.46
N ALA A 160 13.80 -0.59 10.25
CA ALA A 160 13.45 -1.74 11.05
C ALA A 160 13.84 -1.57 12.53
N GLN A 161 15.06 -1.12 12.80
CA GLN A 161 15.50 -0.83 14.17
C GLN A 161 14.72 0.33 14.81
N ALA A 162 14.31 1.32 14.01
CA ALA A 162 13.42 2.38 14.49
C ALA A 162 12.04 1.83 14.88
N ALA A 163 11.49 0.91 14.07
CA ALA A 163 10.22 0.24 14.36
C ALA A 163 10.30 -0.64 15.63
N GLU A 164 11.41 -1.34 15.86
CA GLU A 164 11.66 -2.08 17.11
C GLU A 164 11.64 -1.14 18.33
N ARG A 165 12.38 -0.03 18.27
CA ARG A 165 12.42 0.97 19.35
C ARG A 165 11.06 1.63 19.59
N ALA A 166 10.27 1.81 18.53
CA ALA A 166 8.91 2.33 18.63
C ALA A 166 7.90 1.31 19.17
N GLY A 167 8.32 0.06 19.41
CA GLY A 167 7.48 -0.98 19.98
C GLY A 167 6.52 -1.60 18.97
N MET A 168 6.89 -1.72 17.70
CA MET A 168 6.13 -2.55 16.75
C MET A 168 6.23 -4.03 17.11
N ASP A 169 5.25 -4.83 16.69
CA ASP A 169 5.17 -6.27 17.01
C ASP A 169 5.64 -7.15 15.84
N ALA A 170 5.66 -6.63 14.61
CA ALA A 170 6.28 -7.26 13.45
C ALA A 170 6.62 -6.25 12.35
N LEU A 171 7.47 -6.68 11.41
CA LEU A 171 8.00 -5.86 10.33
C LEU A 171 7.48 -6.37 8.98
N VAL A 172 7.00 -5.48 8.13
CA VAL A 172 6.75 -5.78 6.72
C VAL A 172 7.96 -5.32 5.91
N ALA A 173 8.79 -6.26 5.47
CA ALA A 173 9.98 -6.02 4.67
C ALA A 173 9.60 -5.74 3.21
N GLN A 174 9.42 -4.47 2.86
CA GLN A 174 9.00 -4.06 1.53
C GLN A 174 10.20 -3.91 0.58
N GLY A 175 10.44 -4.94 -0.23
CA GLY A 175 11.48 -4.92 -1.26
C GLY A 175 11.21 -3.92 -2.40
N TYR A 176 12.23 -3.72 -3.24
CA TYR A 176 12.14 -2.82 -4.40
C TYR A 176 11.11 -3.25 -5.46
N GLU A 177 10.79 -4.53 -5.47
CA GLU A 177 9.83 -5.22 -6.33
C GLU A 177 8.37 -4.83 -6.02
N ALA A 178 8.09 -4.29 -4.84
CA ALA A 178 6.72 -4.01 -4.40
C ALA A 178 6.01 -2.96 -5.27
N GLY A 179 4.71 -3.21 -5.49
CA GLY A 179 3.79 -2.28 -6.15
C GLY A 179 3.33 -1.15 -5.23
N GLY A 180 2.90 -0.03 -5.80
CA GLY A 180 2.42 1.12 -5.05
C GLY A 180 3.55 1.87 -4.35
N HIS A 181 3.20 2.72 -3.38
CA HIS A 181 4.18 3.58 -2.73
C HIS A 181 5.27 2.81 -1.99
N ARG A 182 6.53 3.24 -2.18
CA ARG A 182 7.63 2.82 -1.32
C ARG A 182 7.39 3.29 0.11
N GLY A 183 7.61 2.39 1.06
CA GLY A 183 7.37 2.57 2.48
C GLY A 183 8.45 3.38 3.19
N VAL A 184 9.41 3.98 2.45
CA VAL A 184 10.48 4.81 3.01
C VAL A 184 9.92 5.85 3.98
N PHE A 185 10.55 5.99 5.14
CA PHE A 185 10.10 6.90 6.19
C PHE A 185 10.32 8.35 5.77
N ASP A 186 11.52 8.66 5.29
CA ASP A 186 11.86 9.91 4.62
C ASP A 186 11.90 9.68 3.10
N ALA A 187 11.06 10.40 2.36
CA ALA A 187 10.96 10.25 0.91
C ALA A 187 12.04 11.01 0.13
N ASP A 188 12.80 11.90 0.80
CA ASP A 188 13.88 12.68 0.20
C ASP A 188 15.27 12.16 0.65
N ALA A 189 15.33 11.25 1.63
CA ALA A 189 16.55 10.56 2.01
C ALA A 189 16.99 9.54 0.93
N PRO A 190 18.28 9.16 0.88
CA PRO A 190 18.74 8.08 0.01
C PRO A 190 18.00 6.76 0.28
N ASP A 191 17.48 6.14 -0.78
CA ASP A 191 16.88 4.80 -0.76
C ASP A 191 17.85 3.81 -1.40
N ASP A 192 18.28 2.80 -0.64
CA ASP A 192 19.19 1.74 -1.09
C ASP A 192 18.55 0.77 -2.08
N ARG A 193 17.21 0.81 -2.22
CA ARG A 193 16.45 0.01 -3.19
C ARG A 193 16.70 -1.49 -3.04
N LEU A 194 16.85 -1.97 -1.81
CA LEU A 194 17.06 -3.37 -1.52
C LEU A 194 15.91 -4.23 -2.07
N GLY A 195 16.24 -5.28 -2.82
CA GLY A 195 15.28 -6.26 -3.30
C GLY A 195 14.73 -7.13 -2.16
N THR A 196 13.56 -7.73 -2.35
CA THR A 196 12.83 -8.51 -1.34
C THR A 196 13.70 -9.61 -0.74
N LEU A 197 14.52 -10.30 -1.56
CA LEU A 197 15.44 -11.35 -1.10
C LEU A 197 16.45 -10.80 -0.08
N ALA A 198 17.17 -9.74 -0.46
CA ALA A 198 18.23 -9.17 0.37
C ALA A 198 17.67 -8.49 1.62
N LEU A 199 16.62 -7.68 1.47
CA LEU A 199 15.99 -6.97 2.58
C LEU A 199 15.43 -7.95 3.61
N THR A 200 14.66 -8.96 3.16
CA THR A 200 14.06 -9.94 4.07
C THR A 200 15.14 -10.67 4.85
N ARG A 201 16.19 -11.16 4.16
CA ARG A 201 17.26 -11.88 4.86
C ARG A 201 18.00 -11.00 5.84
N LEU A 202 18.31 -9.76 5.45
CA LEU A 202 18.96 -8.78 6.32
C LEU A 202 18.17 -8.59 7.61
N LEU A 203 16.87 -8.29 7.52
CA LEU A 203 16.04 -8.02 8.69
C LEU A 203 15.86 -9.26 9.58
N VAL A 204 15.66 -10.44 9.00
CA VAL A 204 15.58 -11.70 9.76
C VAL A 204 16.83 -11.94 10.60
N THR A 205 18.01 -11.58 10.08
CA THR A 205 19.28 -11.82 10.77
C THR A 205 19.70 -10.72 11.74
N GLN A 206 19.16 -9.50 11.59
CA GLN A 206 19.64 -8.31 12.30
C GLN A 206 18.57 -7.68 13.21
N THR A 207 17.38 -8.26 13.27
CA THR A 207 16.28 -7.81 14.12
C THR A 207 15.71 -8.99 14.91
N THR A 208 14.97 -8.67 15.96
CA THR A 208 14.32 -9.65 16.84
C THR A 208 12.83 -9.84 16.53
N LEU A 209 12.25 -8.95 15.73
CA LEU A 209 10.84 -9.00 15.36
C LEU A 209 10.57 -10.01 14.24
N PRO A 210 9.38 -10.63 14.21
CA PRO A 210 8.92 -11.40 13.06
C PRO A 210 8.90 -10.55 11.79
N VAL A 211 9.44 -11.10 10.70
CA VAL A 211 9.51 -10.43 9.40
C VAL A 211 8.50 -11.03 8.45
N ILE A 212 7.74 -10.17 7.77
CA ILE A 212 6.80 -10.51 6.70
C ILE A 212 7.41 -9.99 5.40
N ALA A 213 7.71 -10.87 4.44
CA ALA A 213 8.29 -10.47 3.17
C ALA A 213 7.24 -9.82 2.27
N ALA A 214 7.54 -8.68 1.63
CA ALA A 214 6.64 -8.03 0.70
C ALA A 214 7.38 -7.57 -0.57
N GLY A 215 6.69 -7.70 -1.72
CA GLY A 215 7.20 -7.31 -3.04
C GLY A 215 7.56 -8.48 -3.92
N GLY A 216 7.09 -8.47 -5.17
CA GLY A 216 7.36 -9.51 -6.17
C GLY A 216 6.73 -10.89 -5.94
N ILE A 217 6.16 -11.16 -4.77
CA ILE A 217 5.56 -12.46 -4.42
C ILE A 217 4.15 -12.58 -5.03
N MET A 218 3.93 -13.61 -5.86
CA MET A 218 2.69 -13.78 -6.65
C MET A 218 2.06 -15.17 -6.54
N ASP A 219 2.83 -16.16 -6.09
CA ASP A 219 2.45 -17.57 -6.06
C ASP A 219 3.08 -18.30 -4.85
N GLY A 220 2.76 -19.58 -4.68
CA GLY A 220 3.28 -20.35 -3.55
C GLY A 220 4.78 -20.58 -3.60
N ALA A 221 5.42 -20.53 -4.77
CA ALA A 221 6.88 -20.62 -4.87
C ALA A 221 7.55 -19.36 -4.28
N GLY A 222 7.01 -18.18 -4.57
CA GLY A 222 7.45 -16.93 -3.95
C GLY A 222 7.22 -16.91 -2.42
N VAL A 223 6.09 -17.46 -1.96
CA VAL A 223 5.84 -17.61 -0.52
C VAL A 223 6.84 -18.59 0.12
N SER A 224 7.08 -19.77 -0.47
CA SER A 224 8.09 -20.71 0.00
C SER A 224 9.49 -20.08 0.07
N ALA A 225 9.88 -19.29 -0.94
CA ALA A 225 11.15 -18.58 -0.94
C ALA A 225 11.25 -17.58 0.23
N ALA A 226 10.19 -16.80 0.49
CA ALA A 226 10.14 -15.89 1.63
C ALA A 226 10.30 -16.64 2.97
N LEU A 227 9.59 -17.76 3.14
CA LEU A 227 9.70 -18.59 4.34
C LEU A 227 11.11 -19.17 4.50
N ALA A 228 11.74 -19.61 3.41
CA ALA A 228 13.11 -20.13 3.41
C ALA A 228 14.16 -19.06 3.78
N LEU A 229 13.90 -17.78 3.50
CA LEU A 229 14.75 -16.67 3.98
C LEU A 229 14.60 -16.40 5.48
N GLY A 230 13.58 -16.98 6.11
CA GLY A 230 13.23 -16.88 7.52
C GLY A 230 12.11 -15.90 7.83
N ALA A 231 11.40 -15.39 6.82
CA ALA A 231 10.15 -14.67 7.05
C ALA A 231 9.09 -15.60 7.66
N VAL A 232 8.18 -15.06 8.46
CA VAL A 232 7.07 -15.83 9.04
C VAL A 232 5.84 -15.89 8.14
N ALA A 233 5.75 -14.97 7.18
CA ALA A 233 4.68 -14.88 6.21
C ALA A 233 5.12 -14.03 5.01
N ALA A 234 4.29 -13.99 3.98
CA ALA A 234 4.43 -13.10 2.83
C ALA A 234 3.21 -12.17 2.72
N GLN A 235 3.45 -10.89 2.42
CA GLN A 235 2.41 -9.92 2.09
C GLN A 235 2.35 -9.69 0.57
N LEU A 236 1.22 -10.03 -0.03
CA LEU A 236 0.99 -9.98 -1.46
C LEU A 236 -0.05 -8.89 -1.78
N GLY A 237 0.33 -7.93 -2.63
CA GLY A 237 -0.57 -6.88 -3.11
C GLY A 237 -1.02 -7.13 -4.54
N THR A 238 -0.06 -7.12 -5.47
CA THR A 238 -0.33 -7.22 -6.92
C THR A 238 -1.11 -8.48 -7.30
N ALA A 239 -0.88 -9.60 -6.61
CA ALA A 239 -1.61 -10.84 -6.81
C ALA A 239 -3.13 -10.70 -6.64
N PHE A 240 -3.58 -9.79 -5.76
CA PHE A 240 -5.00 -9.62 -5.41
C PHE A 240 -5.73 -8.54 -6.22
N ILE A 241 -5.03 -7.75 -7.05
CA ILE A 241 -5.66 -6.66 -7.82
C ILE A 241 -6.71 -7.21 -8.80
N ALA A 242 -6.40 -8.32 -9.47
CA ALA A 242 -7.29 -8.92 -10.47
C ALA A 242 -8.45 -9.72 -9.86
N CYS A 243 -8.55 -9.83 -8.54
CA CYS A 243 -9.68 -10.49 -7.87
C CYS A 243 -10.97 -9.69 -8.06
N PRO A 244 -12.13 -10.32 -8.32
CA PRO A 244 -13.40 -9.63 -8.53
C PRO A 244 -13.85 -8.82 -7.31
N GLU A 245 -13.39 -9.17 -6.10
CA GLU A 245 -13.66 -8.42 -4.87
C GLU A 245 -12.88 -7.10 -4.78
N SER A 246 -11.86 -6.88 -5.63
CA SER A 246 -11.10 -5.63 -5.69
C SER A 246 -11.92 -4.47 -6.26
N ALA A 247 -11.65 -3.25 -5.78
CA ALA A 247 -12.14 -2.02 -6.37
C ALA A 247 -11.37 -1.55 -7.62
N ALA A 248 -10.36 -2.31 -8.09
CA ALA A 248 -9.69 -2.02 -9.36
C ALA A 248 -10.71 -1.98 -10.51
N ASP A 249 -10.69 -0.90 -11.29
CA ASP A 249 -11.61 -0.74 -12.42
C ASP A 249 -11.21 -1.61 -13.62
N ALA A 250 -12.09 -1.66 -14.62
CA ALA A 250 -11.91 -2.50 -15.80
C ALA A 250 -10.64 -2.14 -16.58
N ALA A 251 -10.30 -0.86 -16.69
CA ALA A 251 -9.10 -0.39 -17.38
C ALA A 251 -7.83 -0.84 -16.64
N TYR A 252 -7.79 -0.70 -15.32
CA TYR A 252 -6.67 -1.18 -14.52
C TYR A 252 -6.50 -2.69 -14.62
N ARG A 253 -7.58 -3.47 -14.54
CA ARG A 253 -7.55 -4.92 -14.73
C ARG A 253 -7.06 -5.29 -16.13
N ALA A 254 -7.52 -4.60 -17.17
CA ALA A 254 -7.09 -4.84 -18.54
C ALA A 254 -5.59 -4.58 -18.72
N THR A 255 -5.05 -3.48 -18.16
CA THR A 255 -3.61 -3.21 -18.21
C THR A 255 -2.80 -4.27 -17.46
N LEU A 256 -3.27 -4.70 -16.28
CA LEU A 256 -2.59 -5.73 -15.47
C LEU A 256 -2.62 -7.12 -16.12
N MET A 257 -3.68 -7.44 -16.87
CA MET A 257 -3.80 -8.75 -17.54
C MET A 257 -3.27 -8.74 -18.98
N GLY A 258 -2.86 -7.58 -19.49
CA GLY A 258 -2.32 -7.40 -20.84
C GLY A 258 -0.80 -7.22 -20.87
N GLU A 259 -0.28 -6.79 -22.03
CA GLU A 259 1.16 -6.57 -22.25
C GLU A 259 1.76 -5.50 -21.31
N GLY A 260 0.93 -4.57 -20.82
CA GLY A 260 1.35 -3.50 -19.91
C GLY A 260 1.93 -4.02 -18.59
N ALA A 261 1.60 -5.24 -18.18
CA ALA A 261 2.16 -5.88 -16.99
C ALA A 261 3.64 -6.28 -17.12
N GLY A 262 4.15 -6.39 -18.36
CA GLY A 262 5.54 -6.75 -18.65
C GLY A 262 6.58 -5.76 -18.12
N HIS A 263 6.16 -4.54 -17.76
CA HIS A 263 7.03 -3.49 -17.26
C HIS A 263 6.38 -2.74 -16.09
N THR A 264 7.18 -2.26 -15.14
CA THR A 264 6.74 -1.35 -14.08
C THR A 264 7.78 -0.28 -13.82
N VAL A 265 7.33 0.93 -13.52
CA VAL A 265 8.19 2.11 -13.30
C VAL A 265 7.99 2.67 -11.90
N MET A 266 9.04 3.26 -11.32
CA MET A 266 8.98 4.00 -10.07
C MET A 266 8.79 5.49 -10.37
N THR A 267 7.71 6.09 -9.91
CA THR A 267 7.40 7.51 -10.17
C THR A 267 6.99 8.26 -8.91
N ARG A 268 7.38 9.53 -8.79
CA ARG A 268 6.82 10.47 -7.80
C ARG A 268 5.68 11.28 -8.37
N ALA A 269 5.61 11.46 -9.68
CA ALA A 269 4.80 12.50 -10.33
C ALA A 269 3.31 12.41 -10.02
N ILE A 270 2.79 11.20 -9.84
CA ILE A 270 1.37 11.03 -9.57
C ILE A 270 1.03 11.56 -8.17
N SER A 271 1.89 11.40 -7.16
CA SER A 271 1.54 11.57 -5.74
C SER A 271 2.44 12.43 -4.88
N GLY A 272 3.65 12.74 -5.35
CA GLY A 272 4.71 13.39 -4.57
C GLY A 272 5.62 12.41 -3.82
N ARG A 273 5.25 11.12 -3.73
CA ARG A 273 6.08 10.06 -3.14
C ARG A 273 6.40 8.97 -4.17
N PRO A 274 7.59 8.33 -4.08
CA PRO A 274 7.93 7.23 -4.99
C PRO A 274 6.92 6.09 -4.90
N ALA A 275 6.31 5.72 -6.02
CA ALA A 275 5.38 4.60 -6.13
C ALA A 275 5.62 3.81 -7.42
N ARG A 276 5.52 2.48 -7.32
CA ARG A 276 5.66 1.59 -8.47
C ARG A 276 4.32 1.40 -9.18
N CYS A 277 4.33 1.64 -10.48
CA CYS A 277 3.14 1.71 -11.34
C CYS A 277 3.32 0.88 -12.61
N LEU A 278 2.21 0.39 -13.16
CA LEU A 278 2.12 0.03 -14.57
C LEU A 278 2.33 1.32 -15.39
N PRO A 279 3.20 1.33 -16.42
CA PRO A 279 3.39 2.48 -17.28
C PRO A 279 2.07 2.91 -17.93
N ASN A 280 1.80 4.19 -17.91
CA ASN A 280 0.60 4.79 -18.50
C ASN A 280 0.87 6.22 -18.98
N ARG A 281 -0.17 6.91 -19.46
CA ARG A 281 -0.03 8.29 -19.98
C ARG A 281 0.55 9.24 -18.95
N PHE A 282 0.22 9.09 -17.66
CA PHE A 282 0.79 9.94 -16.62
C PHE A 282 2.29 9.68 -16.45
N THR A 283 2.72 8.43 -16.39
CA THR A 283 4.14 8.14 -16.22
C THR A 283 4.96 8.66 -17.41
N THR A 284 4.45 8.52 -18.63
CA THR A 284 5.09 9.08 -19.84
C THR A 284 5.08 10.61 -19.85
N LEU A 285 3.96 11.24 -19.46
CA LEU A 285 3.89 12.70 -19.31
C LEU A 285 4.97 13.18 -18.32
N ALA A 286 5.07 12.53 -17.17
CA ALA A 286 6.00 12.90 -16.11
C ALA A 286 7.47 12.87 -16.55
N GLU A 287 7.85 11.94 -17.43
CA GLU A 287 9.21 11.87 -18.00
C GLU A 287 9.55 13.08 -18.88
N ALA A 288 8.54 13.72 -19.48
CA ALA A 288 8.70 14.90 -20.31
C ALA A 288 8.64 16.22 -19.53
N LEU A 289 8.18 16.19 -18.26
CA LEU A 289 8.06 17.39 -17.43
C LEU A 289 9.34 17.65 -16.64
N THR A 290 9.76 18.91 -16.62
CA THR A 290 10.89 19.39 -15.79
C THR A 290 10.44 20.11 -14.51
N ALA A 291 9.13 20.36 -14.38
CA ALA A 291 8.56 21.04 -13.23
C ALA A 291 8.78 20.21 -11.95
N PRO A 292 9.17 20.85 -10.83
CA PRO A 292 9.35 20.15 -9.57
C PRO A 292 8.02 19.60 -9.05
N VAL A 293 8.00 18.30 -8.73
CA VAL A 293 6.81 17.62 -8.20
C VAL A 293 6.54 18.12 -6.76
N PRO A 294 5.31 18.54 -6.44
CA PRO A 294 4.92 18.89 -5.07
C PRO A 294 5.05 17.71 -4.10
N ASP A 295 5.23 18.03 -2.82
CA ASP A 295 5.36 17.04 -1.75
C ASP A 295 4.10 16.16 -1.66
N TYR A 296 4.24 14.92 -1.18
CA TYR A 296 3.10 14.06 -0.89
C TYR A 296 2.30 14.56 0.32
N PRO A 297 0.95 14.57 0.29
CA PRO A 297 0.07 14.08 -0.78
C PRO A 297 -0.45 15.18 -1.72
N ILE A 298 0.17 16.36 -1.75
CA ILE A 298 -0.30 17.54 -2.51
C ILE A 298 -0.32 17.26 -4.02
N ALA A 299 0.73 16.64 -4.56
CA ALA A 299 0.75 16.28 -5.99
C ALA A 299 -0.35 15.27 -6.37
N TYR A 300 -0.82 14.45 -5.40
CA TYR A 300 -1.90 13.50 -5.63
C TYR A 300 -3.25 14.17 -5.88
N ASP A 301 -3.46 15.38 -5.37
CA ASP A 301 -4.66 16.18 -5.63
C ASP A 301 -4.76 16.54 -7.13
N ALA A 302 -3.68 17.10 -7.68
CA ALA A 302 -3.59 17.41 -9.11
C ALA A 302 -3.73 16.14 -9.97
N GLY A 303 -3.06 15.06 -9.56
CA GLY A 303 -3.12 13.80 -10.30
C GLY A 303 -4.51 13.18 -10.32
N LYS A 304 -5.25 13.23 -9.20
CA LYS A 304 -6.64 12.79 -9.13
C LYS A 304 -7.56 13.66 -10.00
N ALA A 305 -7.38 14.97 -9.97
CA ALA A 305 -8.17 15.89 -10.81
C ALA A 305 -7.95 15.60 -12.31
N LEU A 306 -6.70 15.39 -12.72
CA LEU A 306 -6.39 15.03 -14.12
C LEU A 306 -6.99 13.68 -14.51
N ASN A 307 -6.86 12.68 -13.65
CA ASN A 307 -7.49 11.39 -13.88
C ASN A 307 -9.02 11.47 -13.97
N ALA A 308 -9.67 12.30 -13.14
CA ALA A 308 -11.11 12.50 -13.20
C ALA A 308 -11.54 13.18 -14.51
N ALA A 309 -10.81 14.20 -14.97
CA ALA A 309 -11.06 14.86 -16.25
C ALA A 309 -10.91 13.91 -17.43
N ALA A 310 -9.83 13.11 -17.46
CA ALA A 310 -9.58 12.11 -18.50
C ALA A 310 -10.66 11.01 -18.51
N ARG A 311 -11.04 10.49 -17.33
CA ARG A 311 -12.09 9.48 -17.20
C ARG A 311 -13.45 9.97 -17.68
N GLY A 312 -13.74 11.26 -17.54
CA GLY A 312 -14.95 11.88 -18.11
C GLY A 312 -14.99 11.87 -19.64
N ARG A 313 -13.90 11.44 -20.30
CA ARG A 313 -13.72 11.34 -21.75
C ARG A 313 -13.25 9.93 -22.17
N ASP A 314 -13.56 8.91 -21.36
CA ASP A 314 -13.18 7.50 -21.60
C ASP A 314 -11.66 7.25 -21.73
N GLU A 315 -10.85 8.10 -21.11
CA GLU A 315 -9.40 7.92 -21.01
C GLU A 315 -8.99 7.55 -19.59
N TYR A 316 -8.28 6.42 -19.45
CA TYR A 316 -7.95 5.81 -18.16
C TYR A 316 -6.45 5.80 -17.85
N GLY A 317 -5.62 6.32 -18.76
CA GLY A 317 -4.16 6.34 -18.67
C GLY A 317 -3.57 7.30 -17.64
N TYR A 318 -4.39 8.02 -16.88
CA TYR A 318 -3.94 8.92 -15.79
C TYR A 318 -4.20 8.34 -14.39
N GLY A 319 -4.72 7.12 -14.32
CA GLY A 319 -5.01 6.46 -13.05
C GLY A 319 -3.76 5.99 -12.30
N ALA A 320 -3.92 5.85 -10.98
CA ALA A 320 -2.97 5.20 -10.10
C ALA A 320 -3.01 3.67 -10.27
N GLN A 321 -2.37 3.14 -11.31
CA GLN A 321 -2.36 1.72 -11.67
C GLN A 321 -1.16 0.98 -11.05
N TRP A 322 -1.15 0.86 -9.72
CA TRP A 322 -0.04 0.33 -8.91
C TRP A 322 0.24 -1.18 -9.00
N ALA A 323 1.30 -1.58 -9.69
CA ALA A 323 1.70 -3.00 -9.74
C ALA A 323 3.17 -3.21 -9.39
N GLY A 324 3.47 -4.35 -8.76
CA GLY A 324 4.83 -4.79 -8.44
C GLY A 324 5.52 -5.43 -9.65
N GLN A 325 6.81 -5.73 -9.53
CA GLN A 325 7.57 -6.36 -10.61
C GLN A 325 7.12 -7.79 -10.94
N GLY A 326 6.34 -8.42 -10.06
CA GLY A 326 5.67 -9.71 -10.33
C GLY A 326 4.38 -9.60 -11.16
N ALA A 327 4.00 -8.40 -11.63
CA ALA A 327 2.77 -8.18 -12.41
C ALA A 327 2.52 -9.16 -13.56
N PRO A 328 3.53 -9.62 -14.34
CA PRO A 328 3.32 -10.61 -15.41
C PRO A 328 2.75 -11.96 -14.94
N LEU A 329 2.79 -12.25 -13.63
CA LEU A 329 2.30 -13.48 -13.02
C LEU A 329 0.88 -13.31 -12.40
N ALA A 330 0.21 -12.19 -12.66
CA ALA A 330 -1.12 -11.92 -12.13
C ALA A 330 -2.15 -12.94 -12.62
N ARG A 331 -3.10 -13.29 -11.75
CA ARG A 331 -4.16 -14.27 -12.01
C ARG A 331 -5.51 -13.66 -11.67
N ALA A 332 -6.45 -13.69 -12.61
CA ALA A 332 -7.82 -13.22 -12.38
C ALA A 332 -8.68 -14.36 -11.81
N MET A 333 -8.93 -14.32 -10.50
CA MET A 333 -9.77 -15.31 -9.80
C MET A 333 -10.29 -14.75 -8.46
N PRO A 334 -11.37 -15.33 -7.89
CA PRO A 334 -11.87 -14.96 -6.56
C PRO A 334 -10.77 -14.98 -5.49
N ALA A 335 -10.77 -14.01 -4.58
CA ALA A 335 -9.70 -13.85 -3.58
C ALA A 335 -9.52 -15.10 -2.70
N ALA A 336 -10.62 -15.76 -2.31
CA ALA A 336 -10.57 -17.01 -1.56
C ALA A 336 -9.93 -18.16 -2.37
N ALA A 337 -10.25 -18.25 -3.66
CA ALA A 337 -9.68 -19.25 -4.55
C ALA A 337 -8.18 -18.99 -4.79
N LEU A 338 -7.78 -17.72 -4.88
CA LEU A 338 -6.37 -17.35 -4.98
C LEU A 338 -5.58 -17.79 -3.75
N VAL A 339 -6.10 -17.52 -2.54
CA VAL A 339 -5.47 -17.98 -1.29
C VAL A 339 -5.32 -19.51 -1.27
N ALA A 340 -6.38 -20.25 -1.62
CA ALA A 340 -6.33 -21.71 -1.68
C ALA A 340 -5.33 -22.24 -2.71
N THR A 341 -5.25 -21.58 -3.87
CA THR A 341 -4.31 -21.92 -4.94
C THR A 341 -2.87 -21.72 -4.48
N ILE A 342 -2.56 -20.55 -3.91
CA ILE A 342 -1.22 -20.26 -3.38
C ILE A 342 -0.89 -21.22 -2.24
N ALA A 343 -1.84 -21.54 -1.35
CA ALA A 343 -1.63 -22.49 -0.27
C ALA A 343 -1.23 -23.89 -0.77
N GLY A 344 -1.84 -24.36 -1.86
CA GLY A 344 -1.47 -25.63 -2.51
C GLY A 344 -0.13 -25.60 -3.25
N GLU A 345 0.34 -24.42 -3.65
CA GLU A 345 1.63 -24.21 -4.32
C GLU A 345 2.81 -24.11 -3.33
N ILE A 346 2.56 -23.82 -2.04
CA ILE A 346 3.59 -23.70 -1.01
C ILE A 346 4.23 -25.08 -0.76
N ARG A 347 5.53 -25.15 -1.02
CA ARG A 347 6.39 -26.27 -0.62
C ARG A 347 6.97 -25.97 0.77
N ARG A 348 6.78 -26.90 1.70
CA ARG A 348 7.38 -26.88 3.04
C ARG A 348 8.72 -27.60 3.04
#